data_AF-A0AAW7YVM2-F1
#
_entry.id   AF-A0AAW7YVM2-F1
#
_cell.length_a   1.000
_cell.length_b   1.000
_cell.length_c   1.000
_cell.angle_alpha   90.00
_cell.angle_beta   90.00
_cell.angle_gamma   90.00
#
_symmetry.space_group_name_H-M   'P 1'
#
loop_
_entity.id
_entity.type
_entity.pdbx_description
1 polymer ?
#
loop_
_entity_poly.entity_id
_entity_poly.type
_entity_poly.pdbx_seq_one_letter_code
_entity_poly.pdbx_strand_id
1 'polypeptide(L)'
;LTPASTLKVITATAAIKQLGADYRFNTQVSVKPNPEGLHLRLHMRGDPSFTSQDLKSLLAQVTKGFGKKVASITIDEGVFSGHT
;
A
#
# COMPACT_ATOMS: atom_id res chain seq x y z
N LEU A 1 26.91 23.50 2.65
CA LEU A 1 25.74 23.74 1.76
C LEU A 1 24.71 22.64 2.02
N THR A 2 23.43 22.98 2.16
CA THR A 2 22.34 22.02 2.32
C THR A 2 21.65 21.82 0.96
N PRO A 3 21.50 20.58 0.46
CA PRO A 3 21.03 20.34 -0.91
C PRO A 3 19.55 20.67 -1.12
N ALA A 4 18.76 20.88 -0.07
CA ALA A 4 17.31 21.10 -0.15
C ALA A 4 16.64 20.12 -1.14
N SER A 5 15.79 20.61 -2.04
CA SER A 5 15.11 19.75 -3.03
C SER A 5 16.02 19.18 -4.12
N THR A 6 17.28 19.61 -4.26
CA THR A 6 18.20 19.00 -5.26
C THR A 6 18.53 17.55 -4.91
N LEU A 7 18.39 17.17 -3.64
CA LEU A 7 18.52 15.78 -3.18
C LEU A 7 17.56 14.82 -3.91
N LYS A 8 16.40 15.31 -4.39
CA LYS A 8 15.44 14.50 -5.15
C LYS A 8 16.05 13.90 -6.41
N VAL A 9 17.03 14.55 -7.03
CA VAL A 9 17.73 14.00 -8.23
C VAL A 9 18.50 12.73 -7.86
N ILE A 10 19.18 12.75 -6.71
CA ILE A 10 19.92 11.59 -6.19
C ILE A 10 18.92 10.47 -5.84
N THR A 11 17.84 10.80 -5.11
CA THR A 11 16.79 9.83 -4.77
C THR A 11 16.15 9.21 -6.01
N ALA A 12 15.81 10.01 -7.03
CA ALA A 12 15.23 9.52 -8.27
C ALA A 12 16.18 8.59 -9.03
N THR A 13 17.46 8.96 -9.10
CA THR A 13 18.49 8.12 -9.75
C THR A 13 18.66 6.79 -9.02
N ALA A 14 18.72 6.82 -7.69
CA ALA A 14 18.80 5.60 -6.88
C ALA A 14 17.55 4.72 -7.05
N ALA A 15 16.36 5.31 -7.07
CA ALA A 15 15.10 4.58 -7.26
C ALA A 15 15.06 3.85 -8.61
N ILE A 16 15.40 4.54 -9.72
CA ILE A 16 15.46 3.91 -11.05
C ILE A 16 16.50 2.79 -11.08
N LYS A 17 17.68 3.00 -10.49
CA LYS A 17 18.75 2.00 -10.46
C LYS A 17 18.38 0.75 -9.64
N GLN A 18 17.71 0.93 -8.50
CA GLN A 18 17.43 -0.15 -7.56
C GLN A 18 16.13 -0.91 -7.88
N LEU A 19 15.12 -0.22 -8.38
CA LEU A 19 13.79 -0.78 -8.62
C LEU A 19 13.53 -1.07 -10.10
N GLY A 20 14.22 -0.38 -11.01
CA GLY A 20 13.93 -0.35 -12.44
C GLY A 20 12.94 0.77 -12.80
N ALA A 21 12.99 1.23 -14.05
CA ALA A 21 12.12 2.30 -14.54
C ALA A 21 10.63 1.90 -14.58
N ASP A 22 10.35 0.61 -14.73
CA ASP A 22 8.99 0.07 -14.85
C ASP A 22 8.43 -0.47 -13.52
N TYR A 23 9.12 -0.23 -12.40
CA TYR A 23 8.66 -0.71 -11.10
C TYR A 23 7.27 -0.17 -10.75
N ARG A 24 6.42 -1.07 -10.25
CA ARG A 24 5.08 -0.72 -9.74
C ARG A 24 4.98 -1.16 -8.30
N PHE A 25 4.54 -0.23 -7.44
CA PHE A 25 4.17 -0.59 -6.09
C PHE A 25 2.96 -1.50 -6.10
N ASN A 26 2.99 -2.51 -5.24
CA ASN A 26 1.95 -3.52 -5.16
C ASN A 26 1.19 -3.38 -3.84
N THR A 27 0.07 -2.66 -3.88
CA THR A 27 -0.86 -2.51 -2.76
C THR A 27 -1.97 -3.54 -2.88
N GLN A 28 -2.14 -4.37 -1.86
CA GLN A 28 -3.05 -5.53 -1.92
C GLN A 28 -3.93 -5.60 -0.70
N VAL A 29 -5.06 -6.30 -0.84
CA VAL A 29 -5.93 -6.67 0.28
C VAL A 29 -6.08 -8.19 0.32
N SER A 30 -5.72 -8.78 1.44
CA SER A 30 -5.99 -10.18 1.75
C SER A 30 -7.31 -10.29 2.50
N VAL A 31 -8.14 -11.26 2.12
CA VAL A 31 -9.48 -11.48 2.68
C VAL A 31 -9.52 -12.85 3.33
N LYS A 32 -9.94 -12.91 4.59
CA LYS A 32 -10.23 -14.16 5.29
C LYS A 32 -11.68 -14.16 5.78
N PRO A 33 -12.57 -14.94 5.16
CA PRO A 33 -13.95 -15.08 5.64
C PRO A 33 -14.00 -15.82 6.98
N ASN A 34 -14.90 -15.39 7.86
CA ASN A 34 -15.27 -16.09 9.09
C ASN A 34 -16.80 -15.98 9.32
N PRO A 35 -17.38 -16.67 10.32
CA PRO A 35 -18.80 -16.56 10.64
C PRO A 35 -19.25 -15.15 11.07
N GLU A 36 -18.35 -14.34 11.63
CA GLU A 36 -18.63 -12.98 12.10
C GLU A 36 -18.57 -11.94 10.96
N GLY A 37 -17.96 -12.25 9.81
CA GLY A 37 -17.73 -11.37 8.67
C GLY A 37 -16.38 -11.62 7.95
N LEU A 38 -15.89 -10.61 7.25
CA LEU A 38 -14.60 -10.65 6.54
C LEU A 38 -13.52 -10.01 7.42
N HIS A 39 -12.40 -10.71 7.61
CA HIS A 39 -11.17 -10.10 8.10
C HIS A 39 -10.35 -9.62 6.91
N LEU A 40 -10.07 -8.33 6.86
CA LEU A 40 -9.31 -7.69 5.80
C LEU A 40 -7.91 -7.34 6.30
N ARG A 41 -6.89 -7.69 5.54
CA ARG A 41 -5.51 -7.24 5.77
C ARG A 41 -5.03 -6.43 4.58
N LEU A 42 -4.76 -5.15 4.79
CA LEU A 42 -4.19 -4.27 3.77
C LEU A 42 -2.66 -4.36 3.81
N HIS A 43 -2.07 -4.78 2.69
CA HIS A 43 -0.63 -4.81 2.51
C HIS A 43 -0.16 -3.52 1.86
N MET A 44 0.36 -2.61 2.69
CA MET A 44 0.84 -1.30 2.26
C MET A 44 2.35 -1.38 2.01
N ARG A 45 2.79 -1.12 0.77
CA ARG A 45 4.21 -1.21 0.37
C ARG A 45 4.88 0.15 0.11
N GLY A 46 4.24 1.24 0.54
CA GLY A 46 4.79 2.60 0.42
C GLY A 46 4.64 3.23 -0.96
N ASP A 47 3.55 2.92 -1.67
CA ASP A 47 3.22 3.60 -2.93
C ASP A 47 3.02 5.11 -2.69
N PRO A 48 3.90 5.98 -3.20
CA PRO A 48 3.84 7.41 -2.96
C PRO A 48 2.71 8.10 -3.72
N SER A 49 2.05 7.39 -4.64
CA SER A 49 0.92 7.88 -5.45
C SER A 49 -0.44 7.35 -5.00
N PHE A 50 -0.48 6.44 -4.02
CA PHE A 50 -1.72 5.81 -3.58
C PHE A 50 -2.69 6.80 -2.94
N THR A 51 -3.94 6.80 -3.41
CA THR A 51 -4.96 7.75 -2.99
C THR A 51 -6.13 7.08 -2.27
N SER A 52 -6.96 7.89 -1.61
CA SER A 52 -8.24 7.43 -1.03
C SER A 52 -9.18 6.84 -2.09
N GLN A 53 -9.06 7.23 -3.35
CA GLN A 53 -9.88 6.67 -4.44
C GLN A 53 -9.43 5.25 -4.82
N ASP A 54 -8.12 4.98 -4.78
CA ASP A 54 -7.56 3.64 -5.00
C ASP A 54 -8.00 2.69 -3.88
N LEU A 55 -7.97 3.15 -2.62
CA LEU A 55 -8.47 2.41 -1.48
C LEU A 55 -9.95 2.03 -1.65
N LYS A 56 -10.80 2.99 -2.02
CA LYS A 56 -12.23 2.73 -2.29
C LYS A 56 -12.40 1.68 -3.39
N SER A 57 -11.61 1.79 -4.46
CA SER A 57 -11.66 0.86 -5.59
C SER A 57 -11.22 -0.55 -5.18
N LEU A 58 -10.18 -0.67 -4.35
CA LEU A 58 -9.68 -1.94 -3.80
C LEU A 58 -10.74 -2.62 -2.91
N LEU A 59 -11.37 -1.87 -2.00
CA LEU A 59 -12.43 -2.41 -1.13
C LEU A 59 -13.72 -2.72 -1.89
N ALA A 60 -14.03 -1.97 -2.96
CA ALA A 60 -15.16 -2.28 -3.83
C ALA A 60 -14.97 -3.64 -4.54
N GLN A 61 -13.74 -4.01 -4.89
CA GLN A 61 -13.45 -5.34 -5.47
C GLN A 61 -13.70 -6.46 -4.45
N VAL A 62 -13.29 -6.26 -3.19
CA VAL A 62 -13.53 -7.23 -2.10
C VAL A 62 -15.02 -7.43 -1.87
N THR A 63 -15.78 -6.34 -1.77
CA THR A 63 -17.22 -6.44 -1.48
C THR A 63 -18.03 -7.10 -2.58
N LYS A 64 -17.59 -6.95 -3.85
CA LYS A 64 -18.17 -7.66 -5.00
C LYS A 64 -17.90 -9.18 -4.96
N GLY A 65 -16.73 -9.60 -4.47
CA GLY A 65 -16.34 -11.02 -4.43
C GLY A 65 -16.78 -11.77 -3.17
N PHE A 66 -16.78 -11.12 -2.01
CA PHE A 66 -16.89 -11.78 -0.70
C PHE A 66 -18.06 -11.28 0.17
N GLY A 67 -18.76 -10.22 -0.24
CA GLY A 67 -19.88 -9.63 0.51
C GLY A 67 -19.49 -8.41 1.36
N LYS A 68 -20.46 -7.86 2.10
CA LYS A 68 -20.33 -6.51 2.72
C LYS A 68 -20.02 -6.51 4.21
N LYS A 69 -20.11 -7.66 4.90
CA LYS A 69 -19.94 -7.72 6.35
C LYS A 69 -18.45 -7.80 6.68
N VAL A 70 -17.87 -6.73 7.24
CA VAL A 70 -16.47 -6.69 7.66
C VAL A 70 -16.41 -6.87 9.17
N ALA A 71 -15.64 -7.86 9.62
CA ALA A 71 -15.43 -8.16 11.04
C ALA A 71 -14.20 -7.42 11.60
N SER A 72 -13.11 -7.35 10.84
CA SER A 72 -11.91 -6.60 11.25
C SER A 72 -11.09 -6.10 10.06
N ILE A 73 -10.31 -5.05 10.30
CA ILE A 73 -9.35 -4.51 9.34
C ILE A 73 -7.99 -4.38 10.04
N THR A 74 -6.94 -4.83 9.38
CA THR A 74 -5.56 -4.71 9.86
C THR A 74 -4.67 -4.17 8.74
N ILE A 75 -3.68 -3.37 9.08
CA ILE A 75 -2.69 -2.83 8.15
C ILE A 75 -1.37 -3.55 8.38
N ASP A 76 -0.76 -4.02 7.30
CA ASP A 76 0.55 -4.64 7.30
C ASP A 76 1.60 -3.60 6.90
N GLU A 77 2.31 -3.08 7.90
CA GLU A 77 3.31 -2.01 7.75
C GLU A 77 4.75 -2.53 7.83
N GLY A 78 4.96 -3.85 7.89
CA GLY A 78 6.26 -4.48 8.18
C GLY A 78 7.40 -4.17 7.19
N VAL A 79 7.14 -3.41 6.14
CA VAL A 79 8.16 -2.91 5.19
C VAL A 79 8.89 -1.67 5.72
N PHE A 80 8.31 -0.97 6.70
CA PHE A 80 8.89 0.22 7.29
C PHE A 80 8.89 0.08 8.82
N SER A 81 10.02 0.37 9.46
CA SER A 81 10.16 0.27 10.93
C SER A 81 9.90 1.58 11.67
N GLY A 82 9.46 2.63 10.97
CA GLY A 82 9.29 3.98 11.53
C GLY A 82 10.62 4.65 11.94
N HIS A 83 10.50 5.82 12.57
CA HIS A 83 11.60 6.54 13.20
C HIS A 83 11.33 6.64 14.71
N THR A 84 12.35 6.40 15.53
CA THR A 84 12.35 6.66 16.98
C THR A 84 12.82 8.06 17.31
#